data_AF-A0A0G2I1G7-F1
#
_entry.id   AF-A0A0G2I1G7-F1
#
_cell.length_a   1.000
_cell.length_b   1.000
_cell.length_c   1.000
_cell.angle_alpha   90.00
_cell.angle_beta   90.00
_cell.angle_gamma   90.00
#
_symmetry.space_group_name_H-M   'P 1'
#
loop_
_entity.id
_entity.type
_entity.pdbx_description
1 polymer ?
#
loop_
_entity_poly.entity_id
_entity_poly.type
_entity_poly.pdbx_seq_one_letter_code
_entity_poly.pdbx_strand_id
1 'polypeptide(L)'
;MDISELKGDLDELYHNRSSYWVRDIPYFKNSHSKILWKLGPVFTERETYGNDDIYKTYMTEACGTCVATQLEGPNPGVQGIAKIRMQIPDDPGNPSSTKPQHGSSRVGFDFYNHDTLTKLGCTCTPKLLDCVLLIQKEGDPLPGGFFFFLVMERLPGRNLVNFADLPMSERDQVRLAFAKSIREFYTFRFMHNDPNRRNLMWDPENKKCYIIDLEDAYEINDEEEPTKFMPELHYREWGLAGPEINCHMYGLDPMVPHDGKCIEGPDDETLEKMATDAAGNELVFGK
;
A
#
# COMPACT_ATOMS: atom_id res chain seq x y z
N MET A 1 2.80 -17.92 -11.69
CA MET A 1 4.20 -17.48 -11.59
C MET A 1 4.96 -18.58 -10.90
N ASP A 2 6.09 -19.01 -11.45
CA ASP A 2 7.03 -19.92 -10.77
C ASP A 2 8.11 -19.10 -10.03
N ILE A 3 8.81 -19.68 -9.04
CA ILE A 3 9.89 -18.97 -8.31
C ILE A 3 10.95 -18.47 -9.29
N SER A 4 11.24 -19.26 -10.33
CA SER A 4 12.17 -18.92 -11.41
C SER A 4 11.78 -17.68 -12.25
N GLU A 5 10.54 -17.22 -12.12
CA GLU A 5 10.01 -16.03 -12.81
C GLU A 5 10.11 -14.76 -11.94
N LEU A 6 10.44 -14.88 -10.64
CA LEU A 6 10.77 -13.73 -9.80
C LEU A 6 12.11 -13.16 -10.25
N LYS A 7 12.17 -11.86 -10.49
CA LYS A 7 13.36 -11.16 -10.98
C LYS A 7 13.48 -9.79 -10.29
N GLY A 8 14.71 -9.31 -10.16
CA GLY A 8 15.01 -8.02 -9.53
C GLY A 8 14.45 -7.97 -8.12
N ASP A 9 13.76 -6.87 -7.79
CA ASP A 9 13.23 -6.59 -6.45
C ASP A 9 12.32 -7.70 -5.91
N LEU A 10 11.54 -8.39 -6.75
CA LEU A 10 10.66 -9.47 -6.29
C LEU A 10 11.42 -10.72 -5.83
N ASP A 11 12.59 -10.99 -6.43
CA ASP A 11 13.46 -12.10 -6.03
C ASP A 11 14.15 -11.78 -4.70
N GLU A 12 14.65 -10.55 -4.54
CA GLU A 12 15.26 -10.10 -3.29
C GLU A 12 14.24 -10.13 -2.14
N LEU A 13 13.04 -9.62 -2.36
CA LEU A 13 11.98 -9.64 -1.34
C LEU A 13 11.61 -11.08 -0.95
N TYR A 14 11.56 -12.01 -1.91
CA TYR A 14 11.22 -13.41 -1.66
C TYR A 14 12.23 -14.06 -0.69
N HIS A 15 13.52 -13.77 -0.85
CA HIS A 15 14.58 -14.31 0.02
C HIS A 15 14.67 -13.61 1.38
N ASN A 16 14.12 -12.40 1.51
CA ASN A 16 14.19 -11.56 2.70
C ASN A 16 12.89 -11.54 3.53
N ARG A 17 12.03 -12.55 3.38
CA ARG A 17 10.80 -12.69 4.19
C ARG A 17 11.13 -12.82 5.68
N SER A 18 10.32 -12.18 6.52
CA SER A 18 10.57 -12.08 7.96
C SER A 18 10.57 -13.42 8.70
N SER A 19 9.70 -14.35 8.28
CA SER A 19 9.31 -15.47 9.16
C SER A 19 8.78 -16.72 8.47
N TYR A 20 8.37 -16.61 7.21
CA TYR A 20 7.81 -17.69 6.40
C TYR A 20 6.55 -18.36 6.99
N TRP A 21 5.77 -17.62 7.80
CA TRP A 21 4.49 -18.10 8.35
C TRP A 21 3.45 -18.32 7.25
N VAL A 22 3.41 -17.42 6.27
CA VAL A 22 2.47 -17.51 5.14
C VAL A 22 3.04 -18.48 4.11
N ARG A 23 2.64 -19.75 4.20
CA ARG A 23 3.11 -20.77 3.24
C ARG A 23 2.66 -20.45 1.81
N ASP A 24 3.36 -21.02 0.83
CA ASP A 24 2.91 -20.97 -0.56
C ASP A 24 1.64 -21.81 -0.72
N ILE A 25 0.51 -21.12 -0.89
CA ILE A 25 -0.81 -21.74 -1.07
C ILE A 25 -1.07 -21.82 -2.57
N PRO A 26 -1.32 -22.99 -3.16
CA PRO A 26 -1.38 -23.11 -4.61
C PRO A 26 -2.60 -22.40 -5.22
N TYR A 27 -3.72 -22.39 -4.51
CA TYR A 27 -4.96 -21.75 -4.94
C TYR A 27 -5.92 -21.51 -3.78
N PHE A 28 -6.85 -20.58 -3.94
CA PHE A 28 -8.04 -20.47 -3.11
C PHE A 28 -9.28 -20.26 -3.99
N LYS A 29 -10.43 -20.77 -3.52
CA LYS A 29 -11.73 -20.55 -4.16
C LYS A 29 -12.60 -19.73 -3.23
N ASN A 30 -13.03 -18.56 -3.68
CA ASN A 30 -13.99 -17.79 -2.91
C ASN A 30 -15.38 -18.44 -3.05
N SER A 31 -15.97 -18.82 -1.93
CA SER A 31 -17.29 -19.46 -1.89
C SER A 31 -18.42 -18.52 -2.30
N HIS A 32 -18.25 -17.21 -2.19
CA HIS A 32 -19.27 -16.20 -2.52
C HIS A 32 -19.20 -15.83 -3.99
N SER A 33 -18.06 -15.30 -4.47
CA SER A 33 -17.88 -14.92 -5.87
C SER A 33 -17.73 -16.12 -6.83
N LYS A 34 -17.48 -17.32 -6.28
CA LYS A 34 -17.20 -18.58 -7.01
C LYS A 34 -15.91 -18.53 -7.84
N ILE A 35 -15.09 -17.49 -7.69
CA ILE A 35 -13.83 -17.34 -8.40
C ILE A 35 -12.77 -18.27 -7.81
N LEU A 36 -12.02 -18.94 -8.68
CA LEU A 36 -10.83 -19.71 -8.33
C LEU A 36 -9.58 -18.92 -8.72
N TRP A 37 -8.72 -18.64 -7.75
CA TRP A 37 -7.43 -17.98 -7.95
C TRP A 37 -6.30 -18.98 -7.75
N LYS A 38 -5.35 -19.04 -8.69
CA LYS A 38 -4.03 -19.63 -8.48
C LYS A 38 -3.12 -18.56 -7.87
N LEU A 39 -2.40 -18.90 -6.82
CA LEU A 39 -1.41 -17.99 -6.25
C LEU A 39 -0.01 -18.42 -6.68
N GLY A 40 0.84 -17.43 -6.90
CA GLY A 40 2.28 -17.63 -7.05
C GLY A 40 2.97 -17.72 -5.68
N PRO A 41 4.31 -17.83 -5.69
CA PRO A 41 5.10 -17.78 -4.47
C PRO A 41 4.89 -16.47 -3.71
N VAL A 42 4.88 -16.56 -2.38
CA VAL A 42 4.82 -15.39 -1.50
C VAL A 42 6.18 -14.69 -1.55
N PHE A 43 6.21 -13.48 -2.12
CA PHE A 43 7.45 -12.72 -2.35
C PHE A 43 7.69 -11.63 -1.32
N THR A 44 6.72 -11.23 -0.50
CA THR A 44 6.99 -10.41 0.70
C THR A 44 6.28 -11.02 1.90
N GLU A 45 6.83 -10.82 3.09
CA GLU A 45 6.14 -11.15 4.34
C GLU A 45 6.58 -10.19 5.45
N ARG A 46 5.62 -9.76 6.27
CA ARG A 46 5.86 -9.04 7.52
C ARG A 46 5.05 -9.64 8.64
N GLU A 47 5.61 -9.64 9.84
CA GLU A 47 4.86 -9.85 11.08
C GLU A 47 4.43 -8.50 11.65
N THR A 48 3.24 -8.47 12.23
CA THR A 48 2.73 -7.32 12.98
C THR A 48 2.25 -7.77 14.35
N TYR A 49 2.60 -7.00 15.36
CA TYR A 49 2.26 -7.26 16.76
C TYR A 49 1.64 -6.01 17.35
N GLY A 50 0.57 -6.17 18.12
CA GLY A 50 0.01 -5.05 18.85
C GLY A 50 -1.39 -5.33 19.38
N ASN A 51 -1.94 -4.36 20.08
CA ASN A 51 -3.33 -4.45 20.52
C ASN A 51 -4.25 -4.20 19.32
N ASP A 52 -5.24 -5.07 19.18
CA ASP A 52 -6.37 -4.86 18.30
C ASP A 52 -7.48 -4.16 19.07
N ASP A 53 -7.88 -2.97 18.61
CA ASP A 53 -8.87 -2.14 19.29
C ASP A 53 -10.28 -2.72 19.24
N ILE A 54 -10.62 -3.50 18.20
CA ILE A 54 -11.94 -4.11 18.03
C ILE A 54 -12.07 -5.31 18.95
N TYR A 55 -11.09 -6.21 18.93
CA TYR A 55 -11.09 -7.42 19.74
C TYR A 55 -10.57 -7.20 21.17
N LYS A 56 -10.02 -6.01 21.45
CA LYS A 56 -9.42 -5.62 22.75
C LYS A 56 -8.44 -6.66 23.27
N THR A 57 -7.60 -7.15 22.37
CA THR A 57 -6.69 -8.26 22.62
C THR A 57 -5.36 -7.98 21.95
N TYR A 58 -4.28 -8.45 22.56
CA TYR A 58 -3.00 -8.49 21.87
C TYR A 58 -3.11 -9.48 20.72
N MET A 59 -2.65 -9.09 19.54
CA MET A 59 -2.74 -9.90 18.34
C MET A 59 -1.41 -9.91 17.61
N THR A 60 -1.01 -11.11 17.24
CA THR A 60 0.12 -11.34 16.36
C THR A 60 -0.39 -11.84 15.01
N GLU A 61 0.06 -11.22 13.93
CA GLU A 61 -0.36 -11.53 12.57
C GLU A 61 0.83 -11.63 11.63
N ALA A 62 0.75 -12.51 10.64
CA ALA A 62 1.64 -12.51 9.48
C ALA A 62 0.88 -12.05 8.24
N CYS A 63 1.53 -11.24 7.40
CA CYS A 63 0.96 -10.73 6.16
C CYS A 63 1.94 -10.96 5.01
N GLY A 64 1.55 -11.80 4.05
CA GLY A 64 2.33 -12.12 2.87
C GLY A 64 1.71 -11.55 1.59
N THR A 65 2.53 -11.30 0.57
CA THR A 65 2.07 -10.84 -0.75
C THR A 65 2.52 -11.78 -1.85
N CYS A 66 1.64 -12.08 -2.80
CA CYS A 66 1.95 -12.88 -3.99
C CYS A 66 1.16 -12.40 -5.22
N VAL A 67 1.53 -12.88 -6.40
CA VAL A 67 0.72 -12.70 -7.61
C VAL A 67 -0.43 -13.71 -7.59
N ALA A 68 -1.65 -13.25 -7.85
CA ALA A 68 -2.81 -14.11 -8.06
C ALA A 68 -3.19 -14.13 -9.53
N THR A 69 -3.60 -15.29 -10.07
CA THR A 69 -4.11 -15.43 -11.43
C THR A 69 -5.47 -16.11 -11.39
N GLN A 70 -6.47 -15.50 -12.01
CA GLN A 70 -7.82 -16.06 -12.07
C GLN A 70 -7.83 -17.30 -12.98
N LEU A 71 -8.19 -18.46 -12.43
CA LEU A 71 -8.35 -19.70 -13.20
C LEU A 71 -9.80 -19.91 -13.65
N GLU A 72 -10.75 -19.70 -12.74
CA GLU A 72 -12.19 -19.79 -13.02
C GLU A 72 -12.86 -18.49 -12.55
N GLY A 73 -13.76 -17.92 -13.34
CA GLY A 73 -14.45 -16.68 -13.03
C GLY A 73 -14.76 -15.86 -14.27
N PRO A 74 -15.15 -14.58 -14.12
CA PRO A 74 -15.50 -13.72 -15.25
C PRO A 74 -14.33 -13.38 -16.18
N ASN A 75 -13.09 -13.33 -15.69
CA ASN A 75 -11.92 -12.90 -16.47
C ASN A 75 -10.72 -13.87 -16.36
N PRO A 76 -10.85 -15.15 -16.80
CA PRO A 76 -9.75 -16.11 -16.70
C PRO A 76 -8.44 -15.58 -17.32
N GLY A 77 -7.33 -15.75 -16.60
CA GLY A 77 -6.01 -15.25 -16.98
C GLY A 77 -5.67 -13.86 -16.44
N VAL A 78 -6.64 -13.09 -15.90
CA VAL A 78 -6.35 -11.83 -15.21
C VAL A 78 -5.39 -12.08 -14.04
N GLN A 79 -4.39 -11.20 -13.93
CA GLN A 79 -3.47 -11.17 -12.80
C GLN A 79 -3.83 -10.04 -11.83
N GLY A 80 -3.73 -10.35 -10.54
CA GLY A 80 -3.82 -9.40 -9.45
C GLY A 80 -2.67 -9.59 -8.45
N ILE A 81 -2.67 -8.77 -7.42
CA ILE A 81 -1.83 -8.96 -6.23
C ILE A 81 -2.73 -9.48 -5.11
N ALA A 82 -2.34 -10.60 -4.51
CA ALA A 82 -3.00 -11.14 -3.33
C ALA A 82 -2.20 -10.78 -2.07
N LYS A 83 -2.87 -10.13 -1.13
CA LYS A 83 -2.42 -9.95 0.26
C LYS A 83 -3.07 -11.04 1.10
N ILE A 84 -2.25 -11.84 1.76
CA ILE A 84 -2.64 -12.99 2.58
C ILE A 84 -2.30 -12.67 4.01
N ARG A 85 -3.30 -12.47 4.86
CA ARG A 85 -3.12 -12.08 6.26
C ARG A 85 -3.68 -13.16 7.18
N MET A 86 -2.94 -13.53 8.22
CA MET A 86 -3.35 -14.59 9.14
C MET A 86 -2.96 -14.27 10.56
N GLN A 87 -3.79 -14.69 11.51
CA GLN A 87 -3.38 -14.71 12.91
C GLN A 87 -2.29 -15.78 13.09
N ILE A 88 -1.23 -15.46 13.82
CA ILE A 88 -0.22 -16.42 14.24
C ILE A 88 -0.14 -16.46 15.78
N PRO A 89 0.47 -17.49 16.37
CA PRO A 89 0.67 -17.54 17.81
C PRO A 89 1.47 -16.35 18.35
N ASP A 90 1.07 -15.83 19.51
CA ASP A 90 1.84 -14.81 20.25
C ASP A 90 3.14 -15.39 20.83
N ASP A 91 3.09 -16.67 21.20
CA ASP A 91 4.25 -17.46 21.58
C ASP A 91 4.34 -18.69 20.65
N PRO A 92 5.24 -18.69 19.66
CA PRO A 92 5.47 -19.84 18.78
C PRO A 92 5.86 -21.12 19.52
N GLY A 93 6.47 -21.01 20.70
CA GLY A 93 6.83 -22.14 21.56
C GLY A 93 5.65 -22.70 22.35
N ASN A 94 4.57 -21.93 22.50
CA ASN A 94 3.31 -22.37 23.12
C ASN A 94 2.07 -21.83 22.37
N PRO A 95 1.77 -22.34 21.16
CA PRO A 95 0.65 -21.86 20.37
C PRO A 95 -0.71 -21.96 21.05
N SER A 96 -0.86 -22.92 21.97
CA SER A 96 -2.11 -23.14 22.70
C SER A 96 -2.49 -22.00 23.67
N SER A 97 -1.54 -21.12 23.98
CA SER A 97 -1.77 -19.97 24.86
C SER A 97 -2.47 -18.81 24.15
N THR A 98 -2.39 -18.75 22.82
CA THR A 98 -3.03 -17.69 22.03
C THR A 98 -4.48 -18.02 21.76
N LYS A 99 -5.37 -17.08 22.07
CA LYS A 99 -6.80 -17.22 21.79
C LYS A 99 -7.05 -16.95 20.30
N PRO A 100 -7.65 -17.90 19.57
CA PRO A 100 -8.01 -17.67 18.17
C PRO A 100 -9.11 -16.59 18.04
N GLN A 101 -8.96 -15.74 17.04
CA GLN A 101 -9.90 -14.67 16.68
C GLN A 101 -10.45 -14.88 15.27
N HIS A 102 -11.61 -14.30 15.00
CA HIS A 102 -12.28 -14.44 13.70
C HIS A 102 -11.89 -13.35 12.67
N GLY A 103 -11.06 -12.38 13.05
CA GLY A 103 -10.57 -11.31 12.20
C GLY A 103 -9.64 -10.37 12.98
N SER A 104 -9.29 -9.24 12.37
CA SER A 104 -8.60 -8.11 13.02
C SER A 104 -9.12 -6.78 12.47
N SER A 105 -8.87 -5.68 13.18
CA SER A 105 -9.17 -4.33 12.72
C SER A 105 -8.49 -4.04 11.39
N ARG A 106 -7.23 -4.47 11.22
CA ARG A 106 -6.47 -4.34 9.96
C ARG A 106 -7.16 -5.03 8.80
N VAL A 107 -7.61 -6.28 8.99
CA VAL A 107 -8.38 -7.00 7.96
C VAL A 107 -9.66 -6.24 7.60
N GLY A 108 -10.36 -5.72 8.61
CA GLY A 108 -11.58 -4.93 8.42
C GLY A 108 -11.34 -3.66 7.62
N PHE A 109 -10.35 -2.85 8.00
CA PHE A 109 -10.01 -1.60 7.32
C PHE A 109 -9.49 -1.84 5.90
N ASP A 110 -8.60 -2.81 5.70
CA ASP A 110 -8.04 -3.12 4.38
C ASP A 110 -9.16 -3.50 3.40
N PHE A 111 -10.10 -4.35 3.82
CA PHE A 111 -11.29 -4.66 3.01
C PHE A 111 -12.19 -3.44 2.79
N TYR A 112 -12.57 -2.73 3.86
CA TYR A 112 -13.50 -1.60 3.79
C TYR A 112 -12.98 -0.52 2.84
N ASN A 113 -11.70 -0.14 2.98
CA ASN A 113 -11.08 0.91 2.21
C ASN A 113 -10.99 0.52 0.73
N HIS A 114 -10.52 -0.70 0.42
CA HIS A 114 -10.45 -1.16 -0.97
C HIS A 114 -11.85 -1.29 -1.62
N ASP A 115 -12.83 -1.86 -0.92
CA ASP A 115 -14.18 -2.03 -1.43
C ASP A 115 -14.86 -0.67 -1.69
N THR A 116 -14.75 0.25 -0.73
CA THR A 116 -15.36 1.58 -0.80
C THR A 116 -14.75 2.42 -1.93
N LEU A 117 -13.43 2.55 -1.97
CA LEU A 117 -12.74 3.34 -3.00
C LEU A 117 -12.95 2.74 -4.41
N THR A 118 -13.03 1.41 -4.52
CA THR A 118 -13.37 0.74 -5.79
C THR A 118 -14.78 1.10 -6.24
N LYS A 119 -15.77 1.05 -5.34
CA LYS A 119 -17.17 1.40 -5.65
C LYS A 119 -17.36 2.87 -5.99
N LEU A 120 -16.59 3.75 -5.34
CA LEU A 120 -16.56 5.18 -5.64
C LEU A 120 -15.85 5.50 -6.97
N GLY A 121 -15.17 4.52 -7.57
CA GLY A 121 -14.47 4.69 -8.83
C GLY A 121 -13.14 5.42 -8.68
N CYS A 122 -12.54 5.42 -7.49
CA CYS A 122 -11.22 5.98 -7.25
C CYS A 122 -10.20 5.33 -8.18
N THR A 123 -9.44 6.16 -8.88
CA THR A 123 -8.46 5.73 -9.87
C THR A 123 -7.04 5.72 -9.33
N CYS A 124 -6.78 6.37 -8.19
CA CYS A 124 -5.44 6.47 -7.60
C CYS A 124 -5.10 5.33 -6.62
N THR A 125 -5.97 4.33 -6.47
CA THR A 125 -5.76 3.14 -5.62
C THR A 125 -6.05 1.87 -6.41
N PRO A 126 -5.44 0.70 -6.09
CA PRO A 126 -5.75 -0.52 -6.80
C PRO A 126 -7.16 -1.00 -6.50
N LYS A 127 -7.88 -1.43 -7.54
CA LYS A 127 -9.25 -1.92 -7.41
C LYS A 127 -9.30 -3.26 -6.70
N LEU A 128 -10.32 -3.45 -5.88
CA LEU A 128 -10.65 -4.74 -5.31
C LEU A 128 -11.18 -5.69 -6.40
N LEU A 129 -10.58 -6.87 -6.53
CA LEU A 129 -11.00 -7.91 -7.46
C LEU A 129 -11.76 -9.03 -6.77
N ASP A 130 -11.30 -9.45 -5.59
CA ASP A 130 -11.94 -10.50 -4.80
C ASP A 130 -11.44 -10.48 -3.35
N CYS A 131 -12.22 -11.00 -2.41
CA CYS A 131 -11.76 -11.18 -1.03
C CYS A 131 -12.46 -12.34 -0.32
N VAL A 132 -11.76 -13.03 0.57
CA VAL A 132 -12.37 -14.05 1.42
C VAL A 132 -11.71 -14.11 2.79
N LEU A 133 -12.55 -14.19 3.83
CA LEU A 133 -12.15 -14.47 5.20
C LEU A 133 -12.49 -15.92 5.53
N LEU A 134 -11.49 -16.67 5.96
CA LEU A 134 -11.55 -18.07 6.29
C LEU A 134 -11.11 -18.28 7.75
N ILE A 135 -11.42 -19.48 8.26
CA ILE A 135 -10.94 -19.94 9.56
C ILE A 135 -9.80 -20.93 9.32
N GLN A 136 -8.70 -20.74 10.04
CA GLN A 136 -7.55 -21.64 10.05
C GLN A 136 -7.97 -23.03 10.54
N LYS A 137 -7.50 -24.06 9.85
CA LYS A 137 -7.83 -25.46 10.09
C LYS A 137 -6.78 -26.11 10.98
N GLU A 138 -7.03 -27.37 11.32
CA GLU A 138 -6.02 -28.21 11.95
C GLU A 138 -4.75 -28.27 11.09
N GLY A 139 -3.58 -28.03 11.69
CA GLY A 139 -2.28 -28.00 11.01
C GLY A 139 -1.84 -26.64 10.44
N ASP A 140 -2.70 -25.63 10.49
CA ASP A 140 -2.32 -24.22 10.31
C ASP A 140 -1.64 -23.68 11.59
N PRO A 141 -0.88 -22.56 11.53
CA PRO A 141 -0.16 -22.01 12.68
C PRO A 141 -1.01 -21.76 13.92
N LEU A 142 -2.28 -21.35 13.74
CA LEU A 142 -3.22 -21.15 14.85
C LEU A 142 -4.63 -21.64 14.48
N PRO A 143 -4.94 -22.93 14.68
CA PRO A 143 -6.25 -23.49 14.37
C PRO A 143 -7.39 -22.71 15.04
N GLY A 144 -8.44 -22.39 14.28
CA GLY A 144 -9.55 -21.54 14.72
C GLY A 144 -9.32 -20.03 14.55
N GLY A 145 -8.08 -19.61 14.26
CA GLY A 145 -7.74 -18.21 13.99
C GLY A 145 -8.21 -17.79 12.61
N PHE A 146 -8.09 -16.50 12.28
CA PHE A 146 -8.53 -16.02 10.97
C PHE A 146 -7.46 -16.24 9.90
N PHE A 147 -7.92 -16.33 8.66
CA PHE A 147 -7.09 -16.38 7.46
C PHE A 147 -7.76 -15.62 6.32
N PHE A 148 -7.16 -14.52 5.87
CA PHE A 148 -7.77 -13.55 4.99
C PHE A 148 -7.00 -13.44 3.68
N PHE A 149 -7.72 -13.44 2.56
CA PHE A 149 -7.21 -13.18 1.23
C PHE A 149 -7.89 -11.93 0.68
N LEU A 150 -7.08 -10.97 0.25
CA LEU A 150 -7.51 -9.78 -0.48
C LEU A 150 -6.80 -9.77 -1.83
N VAL A 151 -7.55 -9.87 -2.92
CA VAL A 151 -7.01 -9.80 -4.28
C VAL A 151 -7.35 -8.46 -4.88
N MET A 152 -6.32 -7.70 -5.23
CA MET A 152 -6.44 -6.37 -5.82
C MET A 152 -5.78 -6.30 -7.20
N GLU A 153 -6.11 -5.28 -7.95
CA GLU A 153 -5.52 -4.96 -9.24
C GLU A 153 -3.99 -4.92 -9.15
N ARG A 154 -3.32 -5.57 -10.11
CA ARG A 154 -1.88 -5.44 -10.26
C ARG A 154 -1.58 -4.13 -10.99
N LEU A 155 -1.01 -3.18 -10.26
CA LEU A 155 -0.65 -1.88 -10.79
C LEU A 155 0.65 -1.94 -11.62
N PRO A 156 0.77 -1.11 -12.67
CA PRO A 156 2.04 -0.89 -13.37
C PRO A 156 3.02 -0.08 -12.51
N GLY A 157 4.27 0.01 -12.97
CA GLY A 157 5.28 0.85 -12.36
C GLY A 157 6.09 0.19 -11.25
N ARG A 158 6.70 1.03 -10.40
CA ARG A 158 7.63 0.63 -9.34
C ARG A 158 7.31 1.30 -8.01
N ASN A 159 7.61 0.61 -6.91
CA ASN A 159 7.50 1.18 -5.58
C ASN A 159 8.51 2.31 -5.38
N LEU A 160 8.14 3.34 -4.62
CA LEU A 160 9.00 4.51 -4.40
C LEU A 160 9.94 4.40 -3.19
N VAL A 161 10.18 3.22 -2.62
CA VAL A 161 11.16 3.02 -1.53
C VAL A 161 12.53 3.62 -1.88
N ASN A 162 13.01 3.42 -3.11
CA ASN A 162 14.28 3.92 -3.64
C ASN A 162 14.13 5.27 -4.39
N PHE A 163 13.24 6.15 -3.93
CA PHE A 163 12.98 7.44 -4.56
C PHE A 163 14.25 8.30 -4.80
N ALA A 164 15.25 8.18 -3.93
CA ALA A 164 16.52 8.89 -4.03
C ALA A 164 17.30 8.57 -5.32
N ASP A 165 17.16 7.35 -5.83
CA ASP A 165 17.89 6.86 -7.01
C ASP A 165 17.35 7.44 -8.32
N LEU A 166 16.15 8.02 -8.28
CA LEU A 166 15.55 8.68 -9.43
C LEU A 166 16.28 10.00 -9.72
N PRO A 167 16.55 10.33 -10.99
CA PRO A 167 17.05 11.65 -11.34
C PRO A 167 16.04 12.73 -10.94
N MET A 168 16.52 13.95 -10.62
CA MET A 168 15.67 15.08 -10.18
C MET A 168 14.45 15.29 -11.08
N SER A 169 14.65 15.27 -12.40
CA SER A 169 13.57 15.45 -13.37
C SER A 169 12.48 14.37 -13.29
N GLU A 170 12.82 13.14 -12.90
CA GLU A 170 11.84 12.08 -12.67
C GLU A 170 11.18 12.23 -11.30
N ARG A 171 11.91 12.69 -10.27
CA ARG A 171 11.34 13.01 -8.95
C ARG A 171 10.29 14.12 -9.03
N ASP A 172 10.50 15.13 -9.87
CA ASP A 172 9.51 16.18 -10.12
C ASP A 172 8.26 15.62 -10.84
N GLN A 173 8.43 14.70 -11.79
CA GLN A 173 7.29 14.00 -12.42
C GLN A 173 6.50 13.16 -11.41
N VAL A 174 7.19 12.48 -10.49
CA VAL A 174 6.54 11.76 -9.38
C VAL A 174 5.74 12.71 -8.51
N ARG A 175 6.27 13.88 -8.15
CA ARG A 175 5.55 14.90 -7.36
C ARG A 175 4.30 15.39 -8.05
N LEU A 176 4.38 15.71 -9.34
CA LEU A 176 3.24 16.13 -10.14
C LEU A 176 2.14 15.05 -10.17
N ALA A 177 2.54 13.79 -10.39
CA ALA A 177 1.59 12.68 -10.42
C ALA A 177 0.99 12.35 -9.05
N PHE A 178 1.80 12.42 -7.99
CA PHE A 178 1.35 12.25 -6.62
C PHE A 178 0.36 13.36 -6.22
N ALA A 179 0.65 14.62 -6.55
CA ALA A 179 -0.24 15.74 -6.26
C ALA A 179 -1.64 15.54 -6.86
N LYS A 180 -1.73 15.01 -8.09
CA LYS A 180 -3.02 14.64 -8.71
C LYS A 180 -3.71 13.50 -7.94
N SER A 181 -2.95 12.48 -7.59
CA SER A 181 -3.44 11.27 -6.92
C SER A 181 -3.96 11.57 -5.51
N ILE A 182 -3.22 12.33 -4.71
CA ILE A 182 -3.63 12.67 -3.34
C ILE A 182 -4.81 13.64 -3.32
N ARG A 183 -4.90 14.57 -4.29
CA ARG A 183 -6.08 15.42 -4.46
C ARG A 183 -7.33 14.57 -4.75
N GLU A 184 -7.23 13.60 -5.66
CA GLU A 184 -8.31 12.64 -5.92
C GLU A 184 -8.69 11.86 -4.66
N PHE A 185 -7.71 11.28 -3.96
CA PHE A 185 -7.93 10.55 -2.70
C PHE A 185 -8.67 11.38 -1.65
N TYR A 186 -8.29 12.66 -1.51
CA TYR A 186 -8.96 13.60 -0.62
C TYR A 186 -10.36 13.98 -1.08
N THR A 187 -10.65 14.03 -2.40
CA THR A 187 -12.03 14.27 -2.87
C THR A 187 -13.01 13.17 -2.44
N PHE A 188 -12.52 11.95 -2.22
CA PHE A 188 -13.28 10.85 -1.64
C PHE A 188 -13.31 10.87 -0.10
N ARG A 189 -12.75 11.91 0.54
CA ARG A 189 -12.64 12.08 2.00
C ARG A 189 -11.79 11.02 2.70
N PHE A 190 -10.83 10.41 2.00
CA PHE A 190 -9.90 9.48 2.63
C PHE A 190 -8.61 10.15 3.06
N MET A 191 -8.08 9.72 4.20
CA MET A 191 -6.76 10.06 4.72
C MET A 191 -5.95 8.80 4.96
N HIS A 192 -4.64 8.95 5.14
CA HIS A 192 -3.72 7.83 5.37
C HIS A 192 -2.90 8.08 6.64
N ASN A 193 -2.96 7.18 7.62
CA ASN A 193 -2.20 7.33 8.88
C ASN A 193 -0.74 6.88 8.79
N ASP A 194 -0.39 6.16 7.72
CA ASP A 194 1.00 5.77 7.42
C ASP A 194 1.51 6.39 6.10
N PRO A 195 1.57 7.73 5.97
CA PRO A 195 2.07 8.36 4.76
C PRO A 195 3.57 8.05 4.60
N ASN A 196 3.93 7.41 3.49
CA ASN A 196 5.32 7.08 3.20
C ASN A 196 5.50 6.71 1.72
N ARG A 197 6.67 7.00 1.16
CA ARG A 197 7.03 6.62 -0.22
C ARG A 197 6.91 5.11 -0.48
N ARG A 198 7.07 4.25 0.53
CA ARG A 198 6.84 2.79 0.39
C ARG A 198 5.37 2.43 0.12
N ASN A 199 4.44 3.32 0.42
CA ASN A 199 3.01 3.16 0.17
C ASN A 199 2.59 3.86 -1.14
N LEU A 200 3.56 4.13 -2.03
CA LEU A 200 3.35 4.73 -3.34
C LEU A 200 3.95 3.87 -4.47
N MET A 201 3.22 3.76 -5.57
CA MET A 201 3.67 3.17 -6.82
C MET A 201 3.75 4.23 -7.91
N TRP A 202 4.89 4.35 -8.58
CA TRP A 202 5.12 5.26 -9.69
C TRP A 202 5.11 4.53 -11.03
N ASP A 203 4.17 4.91 -11.90
CA ASP A 203 4.06 4.47 -13.28
C ASP A 203 4.60 5.56 -14.23
N PRO A 204 5.85 5.43 -14.70
CA PRO A 204 6.47 6.42 -15.56
C PRO A 204 5.87 6.47 -16.97
N GLU A 205 5.22 5.41 -17.44
CA GLU A 205 4.63 5.34 -18.78
C GLU A 205 3.36 6.20 -18.84
N ASN A 206 2.48 6.04 -17.85
CA ASN A 206 1.22 6.79 -17.78
C ASN A 206 1.32 8.08 -16.95
N LYS A 207 2.50 8.39 -16.40
CA LYS A 207 2.74 9.53 -15.49
C LYS A 207 1.74 9.55 -14.33
N LYS A 208 1.55 8.38 -13.71
CA LYS A 208 0.57 8.18 -12.65
C LYS A 208 1.23 7.66 -11.38
N CYS A 209 0.77 8.17 -10.25
CA CYS A 209 1.10 7.64 -8.93
C CYS A 209 -0.11 6.89 -8.39
N TYR A 210 0.11 5.86 -7.60
CA TYR A 210 -0.95 5.14 -6.91
C TYR A 210 -0.63 5.03 -5.44
N ILE A 211 -1.64 5.20 -4.60
CA ILE A 211 -1.60 4.99 -3.16
C ILE A 211 -1.97 3.53 -2.89
N ILE A 212 -1.12 2.82 -2.13
CA ILE A 212 -1.28 1.41 -1.80
C ILE A 212 -1.20 1.20 -0.28
N ASP A 213 -1.40 -0.05 0.17
CA ASP A 213 -1.42 -0.46 1.58
C ASP A 213 -2.46 0.29 2.42
N LEU A 214 -3.72 0.16 2.03
CA LEU A 214 -4.83 0.94 2.59
C LEU A 214 -5.27 0.46 3.99
N GLU A 215 -4.53 -0.38 4.69
CA GLU A 215 -4.94 -0.89 6.01
C GLU A 215 -4.94 0.18 7.12
N ASP A 216 -4.16 1.25 6.93
CA ASP A 216 -4.09 2.43 7.81
C ASP A 216 -4.77 3.66 7.19
N ALA A 217 -5.51 3.49 6.10
CA ALA A 217 -6.37 4.53 5.54
C ALA A 217 -7.70 4.62 6.32
N TYR A 218 -8.32 5.79 6.30
CA TYR A 218 -9.61 6.02 6.95
C TYR A 218 -10.41 7.08 6.21
N GLU A 219 -11.73 6.94 6.26
CA GLU A 219 -12.68 7.92 5.73
C GLU A 219 -13.04 8.95 6.81
N ILE A 220 -12.99 10.23 6.44
CA ILE A 220 -13.46 11.33 7.28
C ILE A 220 -14.97 11.48 7.11
N ASN A 221 -15.70 11.07 8.15
CA ASN A 221 -17.16 11.09 8.22
C ASN A 221 -17.71 12.26 9.04
N ASP A 222 -17.29 13.48 8.70
CA ASP A 222 -17.82 14.73 9.26
C ASP A 222 -18.43 15.63 8.17
N GLU A 223 -18.95 16.79 8.58
CA GLU A 223 -19.57 17.78 7.69
C GLU A 223 -18.57 18.79 7.11
N GLU A 224 -17.26 18.66 7.40
CA GLU A 224 -16.26 19.64 6.95
C GLU A 224 -15.94 19.49 5.46
N GLU A 225 -15.27 20.48 4.87
CA GLU A 225 -14.76 20.34 3.50
C GLU A 225 -13.64 19.29 3.45
N PRO A 226 -13.50 18.53 2.34
CA PRO A 226 -12.41 17.57 2.22
C PRO A 226 -11.04 18.24 2.33
N THR A 227 -10.07 17.50 2.86
CA THR A 227 -8.68 17.96 3.02
C THR A 227 -8.12 18.49 1.70
N LYS A 228 -7.45 19.64 1.74
CA LYS A 228 -6.77 20.19 0.57
C LYS A 228 -5.30 19.79 0.53
N PHE A 229 -4.82 19.47 -0.66
CA PHE A 229 -3.41 19.19 -0.86
C PHE A 229 -2.57 20.46 -0.65
N MET A 230 -1.63 20.37 0.27
CA MET A 230 -0.62 21.37 0.58
C MET A 230 0.78 20.81 0.23
N PRO A 231 1.46 21.28 -0.83
CA PRO A 231 2.74 20.72 -1.28
C PRO A 231 3.84 20.73 -0.21
N GLU A 232 3.96 21.81 0.57
CA GLU A 232 4.97 21.95 1.62
C GLU A 232 4.87 20.85 2.69
N LEU A 233 3.64 20.48 3.05
CA LEU A 233 3.34 19.50 4.09
C LEU A 233 3.35 18.09 3.53
N HIS A 234 2.49 17.81 2.54
CA HIS A 234 2.23 16.43 2.12
C HIS A 234 3.39 15.83 1.32
N TYR A 235 4.21 16.62 0.62
CA TYR A 235 5.44 16.05 0.06
C TYR A 235 6.40 15.59 1.17
N ARG A 236 6.45 16.27 2.33
CA ARG A 236 7.30 15.85 3.45
C ARG A 236 6.73 14.61 4.12
N GLU A 237 5.44 14.62 4.45
CA GLU A 237 4.76 13.50 5.10
C GLU A 237 4.91 12.20 4.29
N TRP A 238 4.74 12.27 2.96
CA TRP A 238 4.91 11.12 2.08
C TRP A 238 6.36 10.82 1.71
N GLY A 239 7.33 11.57 2.26
CA GLY A 239 8.75 11.36 2.00
C GLY A 239 9.19 11.67 0.57
N LEU A 240 8.46 12.53 -0.13
CA LEU A 240 8.73 13.02 -1.49
C LEU A 240 9.36 14.43 -1.50
N ALA A 241 9.69 15.01 -0.35
CA ALA A 241 10.22 16.38 -0.28
C ALA A 241 11.70 16.53 -0.70
N GLY A 242 12.43 15.42 -0.80
CA GLY A 242 13.83 15.39 -1.17
C GLY A 242 14.28 13.96 -1.44
N PRO A 243 15.58 13.73 -1.74
CA PRO A 243 16.10 12.39 -1.96
C PRO A 243 15.88 11.51 -0.71
N GLU A 244 16.12 12.05 0.48
CA GLU A 244 15.90 11.36 1.76
C GLU A 244 14.71 11.93 2.52
N ILE A 245 14.16 11.12 3.43
CA ILE A 245 13.06 11.54 4.32
C ILE A 245 13.51 12.68 5.25
N ASN A 246 14.76 12.62 5.73
CA ASN A 246 15.34 13.68 6.54
C ASN A 246 15.91 14.82 5.68
N CYS A 247 15.03 15.62 5.09
CA CYS A 247 15.44 16.69 4.18
C CYS A 247 16.28 17.79 4.86
N HIS A 248 16.32 17.88 6.18
CA HIS A 248 17.21 18.81 6.88
C HIS A 248 18.69 18.45 6.69
N MET A 249 19.02 17.15 6.63
CA MET A 249 20.40 16.69 6.43
C MET A 249 20.76 16.54 4.95
N TYR A 250 19.79 16.13 4.12
CA TYR A 250 20.05 15.67 2.75
C TYR A 250 19.49 16.60 1.66
N GLY A 251 18.93 17.75 2.06
CA GLY A 251 18.40 18.76 1.15
C GLY A 251 16.96 18.50 0.73
N LEU A 252 16.31 19.60 0.32
CA LEU A 252 14.98 19.63 -0.28
C LEU A 252 15.12 19.73 -1.79
N ASP A 253 14.28 19.01 -2.51
CA ASP A 253 14.20 19.19 -3.95
C ASP A 253 13.56 20.55 -4.29
N PRO A 254 14.01 21.25 -5.34
CA PRO A 254 13.66 22.65 -5.57
C PRO A 254 12.18 22.90 -5.87
N MET A 255 11.45 21.88 -6.33
CA MET A 255 10.00 21.96 -6.57
C MET A 255 9.20 22.08 -5.26
N VAL A 256 9.79 21.71 -4.13
CA VAL A 256 9.11 21.66 -2.84
C VAL A 256 9.16 23.04 -2.18
N PRO A 257 8.01 23.68 -1.89
CA PRO A 257 8.01 24.98 -1.23
C PRO A 257 8.74 24.93 0.12
N HIS A 258 9.55 25.96 0.36
CA HIS A 258 10.40 26.07 1.55
C HIS A 258 10.57 27.52 2.03
N ASP A 259 9.87 28.48 1.41
CA ASP A 259 9.94 29.92 1.73
C ASP A 259 8.86 30.36 2.73
N GLY A 260 8.13 29.40 3.32
CA GLY A 260 7.03 29.63 4.25
C GLY A 260 5.74 30.10 3.58
N LYS A 261 5.67 30.14 2.25
CA LYS A 261 4.40 30.37 1.54
C LYS A 261 3.59 29.08 1.52
N CYS A 262 2.55 29.05 2.34
CA CYS A 262 1.56 27.99 2.32
C CYS A 262 0.72 28.06 1.02
N ILE A 263 0.95 27.11 0.12
CA ILE A 263 0.11 26.90 -1.08
C ILE A 263 -0.93 25.83 -0.72
N GLU A 264 -2.20 26.20 -0.75
CA GLU A 264 -3.31 25.29 -0.42
C GLU A 264 -4.14 24.98 -1.67
N GLY A 265 -4.30 23.69 -1.97
CA GLY A 265 -5.08 23.19 -3.10
C GLY A 265 -4.65 23.74 -4.46
N PRO A 266 -3.35 23.73 -4.83
CA PRO A 266 -2.92 24.22 -6.13
C PRO A 266 -3.54 23.39 -7.27
N ASP A 267 -3.88 24.08 -8.35
CA ASP A 267 -4.28 23.45 -9.60
C ASP A 267 -3.08 22.92 -10.39
N ASP A 268 -3.37 22.27 -11.51
CA ASP A 268 -2.35 21.65 -12.35
C ASP A 268 -1.41 22.70 -12.96
N GLU A 269 -1.92 23.87 -13.37
CA GLU A 269 -1.09 24.94 -13.94
C GLU A 269 -0.07 25.47 -12.93
N THR A 270 -0.52 25.68 -11.68
CA THR A 270 0.35 26.11 -10.58
C THR A 270 1.45 25.07 -10.31
N LEU A 271 1.09 23.78 -10.29
CA LEU A 271 2.04 22.69 -10.07
C LEU A 271 3.06 22.54 -11.20
N GLU A 272 2.62 22.63 -12.46
CA GLU A 272 3.51 22.60 -13.64
C GLU A 272 4.46 23.80 -13.66
N LYS A 273 3.98 24.98 -13.26
CA LYS A 273 4.82 26.16 -13.09
C LYS A 273 5.87 25.94 -12.00
N MET A 274 5.50 25.37 -10.86
CA MET A 274 6.46 25.04 -9.80
C MET A 274 7.56 24.09 -10.30
N ALA A 275 7.19 23.06 -11.07
CA ALA A 275 8.16 22.15 -11.67
C ALA A 275 9.08 22.86 -12.69
N THR A 276 8.51 23.76 -13.49
CA THR A 276 9.28 24.56 -14.48
C THR A 276 10.26 25.52 -13.80
N ASP A 277 9.82 26.23 -12.77
CA ASP A 277 10.64 27.17 -12.00
C ASP A 277 11.76 26.45 -11.21
N ALA A 278 11.53 25.18 -10.83
CA ALA A 278 12.49 24.32 -10.15
C ALA A 278 13.54 23.70 -11.08
N ALA A 279 13.26 23.59 -12.38
CA ALA A 279 14.07 22.83 -13.31
C ALA A 279 15.51 23.37 -13.42
N GLY A 280 16.49 22.51 -13.14
CA GLY A 280 17.91 22.85 -13.20
C GLY A 280 18.47 23.50 -11.93
N ASN A 281 17.64 23.75 -10.92
CA ASN A 281 18.11 24.22 -9.61
C ASN A 281 18.72 23.08 -8.78
N GLU A 282 19.66 23.44 -7.91
CA GLU A 282 20.28 22.50 -6.98
C GLU A 282 19.43 22.31 -5.72
N LEU A 283 19.71 21.22 -4.97
CA LEU A 283 19.07 20.94 -3.68
C LEU A 283 19.14 22.14 -2.73
N VAL A 284 18.05 22.41 -2.03
CA VAL A 284 17.96 23.47 -1.04
C VAL A 284 18.26 22.90 0.34
N PHE A 285 19.31 23.40 0.98
CA PHE A 285 19.65 23.05 2.36
C PHE A 285 19.14 24.14 3.31
N GLY A 286 18.59 23.74 4.46
CA GLY A 286 18.17 24.68 5.49
C GLY A 286 19.36 25.55 5.93
N LYS A 287 19.10 26.85 6.14
CA LYS A 287 20.03 27.73 6.86
C LYS A 287 19.76 27.65 8.36
#